data_AF-A0AAF0PC57-F1
#
_entry.id   AF-A0AAF0PC57-F1
#
_cell.length_a   1.000
_cell.length_b   1.000
_cell.length_c   1.000
_cell.angle_alpha   90.00
_cell.angle_beta   90.00
_cell.angle_gamma   90.00
#
_symmetry.space_group_name_H-M   'P 1'
#
loop_
_entity.id
_entity.type
_entity.pdbx_description
1 polymer ?
#
loop_
_entity_poly.entity_id
_entity_poly.type
_entity_poly.pdbx_seq_one_letter_code
_entity_poly.pdbx_strand_id
1 'polypeptide(L)'
;MTIKSAYAGEDVPLEVSYTDSNGAIDPDDQGSDGTPDAEITITDNSDGTEVVSAQSMTNTATGEFEFVWDTSAANGPGTYRVEITAEFGGETKINRSQIQLKE
;
A
#
# COMPACT_ATOMS: atom_id res chain seq x y z
N MET A 1 -0.97 -8.05 3.68
CA MET A 1 -0.63 -7.05 4.70
C MET A 1 -1.04 -7.51 6.11
N THR A 2 -0.10 -7.55 7.05
CA THR A 2 -0.28 -8.15 8.40
C THR A 2 -0.23 -7.12 9.54
N ILE A 3 0.07 -5.85 9.23
CA ILE A 3 0.27 -4.81 10.25
C ILE A 3 -1.09 -4.31 10.76
N LYS A 4 -1.37 -4.57 12.04
CA LYS A 4 -2.58 -4.10 12.73
C LYS A 4 -2.34 -2.84 13.56
N SER A 5 -1.10 -2.58 13.98
CA SER A 5 -0.72 -1.38 14.71
C SER A 5 0.75 -1.02 14.53
N ALA A 6 1.05 0.27 14.57
CA ALA A 6 2.40 0.82 14.57
C ALA A 6 2.48 2.03 15.52
N TYR A 7 3.64 2.66 15.62
CA TYR A 7 3.87 3.88 16.41
C TYR A 7 3.99 5.08 15.48
N ALA A 8 3.48 6.23 15.91
CA ALA A 8 3.66 7.49 15.19
C ALA A 8 5.11 7.96 15.27
N GLY A 9 5.64 8.50 14.18
CA GLY A 9 7.03 8.95 14.07
C GLY A 9 8.03 7.87 13.67
N GLU A 10 7.56 6.67 13.34
CA GLU A 10 8.37 5.55 12.86
C GLU A 10 8.10 5.25 11.38
N ASP A 11 9.06 4.61 10.73
CA ASP A 11 8.88 4.03 9.40
C ASP A 11 8.14 2.70 9.50
N VAL A 12 7.03 2.58 8.75
CA VAL A 12 6.18 1.39 8.75
C VAL A 12 6.26 0.72 7.36
N PRO A 13 6.94 -0.44 7.24
CA PRO A 13 7.01 -1.16 5.97
C PRO A 13 5.67 -1.83 5.66
N LEU A 14 5.11 -1.58 4.48
CA LEU A 14 3.82 -2.09 4.03
C LEU A 14 4.02 -2.98 2.81
N GLU A 15 3.81 -4.29 3.00
CA GLU A 15 4.02 -5.29 1.96
C GLU A 15 2.69 -5.91 1.50
N VAL A 16 2.59 -6.10 0.18
CA VAL A 16 1.52 -6.86 -0.45
C VAL A 16 2.09 -7.80 -1.51
N SER A 17 1.50 -8.98 -1.59
CA SER A 17 1.71 -9.92 -2.68
C SER A 17 0.49 -9.90 -3.61
N TYR A 18 0.71 -9.74 -4.90
CA TYR A 18 -0.31 -9.85 -5.93
C TYR A 18 -0.22 -11.20 -6.66
N THR A 19 -1.39 -11.75 -6.96
CA THR A 19 -1.58 -12.87 -7.88
C THR A 19 -2.90 -12.61 -8.59
N ASP A 20 -3.03 -12.82 -9.90
CA ASP A 20 -4.27 -12.60 -10.66
C ASP A 20 -5.36 -13.63 -10.29
N SER A 21 -6.54 -13.55 -10.91
CA SER A 21 -7.63 -14.51 -10.65
C SER A 21 -7.33 -15.94 -11.13
N ASN A 22 -6.37 -16.12 -12.03
CA ASN A 22 -5.93 -17.39 -12.60
C ASN A 22 -4.73 -18.00 -11.86
N GLY A 23 -4.18 -17.30 -10.87
CA GLY A 23 -2.99 -17.75 -10.14
C GLY A 23 -1.67 -17.29 -10.76
N ALA A 24 -1.68 -16.47 -11.81
CA ALA A 24 -0.48 -15.89 -12.38
C ALA A 24 0.05 -14.80 -11.45
N ILE A 25 1.37 -14.81 -11.26
CA ILE A 25 2.08 -13.83 -10.45
C ILE A 25 2.71 -12.84 -11.42
N ASP A 26 2.66 -11.56 -11.08
CA ASP A 26 3.36 -10.53 -11.84
C ASP A 26 4.86 -10.87 -11.90
N PRO A 27 5.42 -11.19 -13.09
CA PRO A 27 6.80 -11.64 -13.23
C PRO A 27 7.86 -10.56 -12.90
N ASP A 28 7.44 -9.36 -12.45
CA ASP A 28 8.22 -8.13 -12.34
C ASP A 28 8.43 -7.50 -13.71
N ASP A 29 7.55 -6.56 -14.06
CA ASP A 29 7.78 -5.61 -15.15
C ASP A 29 6.85 -4.43 -14.93
N GLN A 30 7.40 -3.30 -14.46
CA GLN A 30 6.81 -1.95 -14.60
C GLN A 30 6.01 -1.94 -15.89
N GLY A 31 4.68 -2.01 -15.81
CA GLY A 31 3.83 -2.37 -16.93
C GLY A 31 4.25 -1.69 -18.23
N SER A 32 4.12 -2.38 -19.37
CA SER A 32 4.48 -1.85 -20.70
C SER A 32 3.84 -0.50 -21.12
N ASP A 33 3.04 0.13 -20.25
CA ASP A 33 2.48 1.48 -20.34
C ASP A 33 3.16 2.54 -19.44
N GLY A 34 4.14 2.15 -18.62
CA GLY A 34 4.89 3.04 -17.71
C GLY A 34 4.13 3.42 -16.43
N THR A 35 3.04 2.74 -16.09
CA THR A 35 2.32 2.94 -14.83
C THR A 35 2.84 2.00 -13.74
N PRO A 36 2.76 2.39 -12.44
CA PRO A 36 3.13 1.49 -11.35
C PRO A 36 2.13 0.35 -11.25
N ASP A 37 2.59 -0.89 -11.19
CA ASP A 37 1.71 -2.06 -11.05
C ASP A 37 1.01 -2.12 -9.67
N ALA A 38 1.45 -1.27 -8.72
CA ALA A 38 0.77 -1.03 -7.46
C ALA A 38 0.93 0.42 -6.98
N GLU A 39 -0.18 1.00 -6.54
CA GLU A 39 -0.26 2.30 -5.89
C GLU A 39 -0.88 2.17 -4.49
N ILE A 40 -0.43 3.02 -3.56
CA ILE A 40 -0.93 3.07 -2.19
C ILE A 40 -1.50 4.44 -1.84
N THR A 41 -2.65 4.42 -1.18
CA THR A 41 -3.30 5.58 -0.56
C THR A 41 -3.51 5.28 0.92
N ILE A 42 -3.13 6.24 1.78
CA ILE A 42 -3.34 6.16 3.22
C ILE A 42 -4.19 7.34 3.65
N THR A 43 -5.33 7.05 4.27
CA THR A 43 -6.32 8.05 4.70
C THR A 43 -6.49 7.99 6.21
N ASP A 44 -6.43 9.15 6.86
CA ASP A 44 -6.85 9.31 8.25
C ASP A 44 -8.37 9.09 8.36
N ASN A 45 -8.81 8.13 9.20
CA ASN A 45 -10.24 7.85 9.34
C ASN A 45 -10.98 8.90 10.18
N SER A 46 -10.28 9.78 10.89
CA SER A 46 -10.91 10.78 11.76
C SER A 46 -11.55 11.92 10.96
N ASP A 47 -10.90 12.35 9.87
CA ASP A 47 -11.30 13.49 9.05
C ASP A 47 -11.36 13.18 7.54
N GLY A 48 -10.87 12.02 7.11
CA GLY A 48 -10.84 11.61 5.70
C GLY A 48 -9.66 12.17 4.92
N THR A 49 -8.68 12.80 5.56
CA THR A 49 -7.51 13.37 4.90
C THR A 49 -6.58 12.27 4.37
N GLU A 50 -6.18 12.35 3.11
CA GLU A 50 -5.11 11.51 2.56
C GLU A 50 -3.76 12.05 3.04
N VAL A 51 -3.05 11.23 3.82
CA VAL A 51 -1.68 11.51 4.27
C VAL A 51 -0.65 10.91 3.31
N VAL A 52 -1.06 9.92 2.51
CA VAL A 52 -0.35 9.41 1.34
C VAL A 52 -1.38 9.28 0.22
N SER A 53 -1.12 9.84 -0.96
CA SER A 53 -2.06 9.90 -2.09
C SER A 53 -1.46 9.26 -3.33
N ALA A 54 -2.01 8.11 -3.74
CA ALA A 54 -1.67 7.37 -4.96
C ALA A 54 -0.16 7.29 -5.22
N GLN A 55 0.61 6.89 -4.21
CA GLN A 55 2.06 6.74 -4.35
C GLN A 55 2.40 5.38 -4.95
N SER A 56 3.35 5.35 -5.86
CA SER A 56 3.86 4.10 -6.44
C SER A 56 4.54 3.25 -5.36
N MET A 57 4.24 1.95 -5.34
CA MET A 57 4.97 0.99 -4.52
C MET A 57 6.19 0.47 -5.28
N THR A 58 7.22 0.05 -4.53
CA THR A 58 8.43 -0.57 -5.11
C THR A 58 8.17 -2.05 -5.33
N ASN A 59 8.42 -2.57 -6.53
CA ASN A 59 8.49 -4.02 -6.74
C ASN A 59 9.79 -4.55 -6.12
N THR A 60 9.67 -5.47 -5.16
CA THR A 60 10.83 -6.04 -4.44
C THR A 60 11.15 -7.46 -4.91
N ALA A 61 10.16 -8.14 -5.47
CA ALA A 61 10.27 -9.43 -6.12
C ALA A 61 9.05 -9.68 -7.03
N THR A 62 9.10 -10.76 -7.81
CA THR A 62 7.98 -11.28 -8.59
C THR A 62 6.67 -11.30 -7.77
N GLY A 63 5.75 -10.40 -8.10
CA GLY A 63 4.45 -10.22 -7.46
C GLY A 63 4.46 -9.62 -6.07
N GLU A 64 5.60 -9.13 -5.56
CA GLU A 64 5.72 -8.53 -4.23
C GLU A 64 6.03 -7.05 -4.34
N PHE A 65 5.21 -6.24 -3.64
CA PHE A 65 5.32 -4.79 -3.62
C PHE A 65 5.46 -4.29 -2.18
N GLU A 66 6.36 -3.33 -1.99
CA GLU A 66 6.64 -2.69 -0.72
C GLU A 66 6.48 -1.16 -0.81
N PHE A 67 5.93 -0.58 0.25
CA PHE A 67 5.98 0.86 0.50
C PHE A 67 6.34 1.11 1.96
N VAL A 68 7.29 2.01 2.20
CA VAL A 68 7.64 2.43 3.57
C VAL A 68 6.87 3.71 3.88
N TRP A 69 5.91 3.62 4.80
CA TRP A 69 5.16 4.78 5.27
C TRP A 69 5.91 5.48 6.41
N ASP A 70 6.42 6.67 6.13
CA ASP A 70 6.91 7.61 7.15
C ASP A 70 5.72 8.20 7.92
N THR A 71 5.48 7.70 9.13
CA THR A 71 4.36 8.13 9.97
C THR A 71 4.61 9.47 10.68
N SER A 72 5.81 10.06 10.57
CA SER A 72 6.07 11.39 11.12
C SER A 72 5.29 12.48 10.39
N ALA A 73 4.91 12.23 9.13
CA ALA A 73 4.06 13.08 8.31
C ALA A 73 2.55 12.86 8.53
N ALA A 74 2.16 11.95 9.43
CA ALA A 74 0.76 11.67 9.73
C ALA A 74 0.14 12.72 10.66
N ASN A 75 -1.19 12.74 10.77
CA ASN A 75 -1.96 13.65 11.65
C ASN A 75 -1.91 13.23 13.15
N GLY A 76 -0.88 12.48 13.54
CA GLY A 76 -0.72 11.94 14.90
C GLY A 76 -1.34 10.54 15.09
N PRO A 77 -1.42 10.08 16.34
CA PRO A 77 -2.00 8.78 16.68
C PRO A 77 -3.47 8.67 16.25
N GLY A 78 -3.87 7.52 15.74
CA GLY A 78 -5.21 7.37 15.16
C GLY A 78 -5.35 6.10 14.33
N THR A 79 -6.54 5.89 13.78
CA THR A 79 -6.77 4.77 12.85
C THR A 79 -6.67 5.27 11.42
N TYR A 80 -5.82 4.64 10.62
CA TYR A 80 -5.61 4.97 9.22
C TYR A 80 -6.09 3.82 8.34
N ARG A 81 -6.80 4.15 7.26
CA ARG A 81 -7.17 3.21 6.20
C ARG A 81 -6.04 3.18 5.18
N VAL A 82 -5.57 1.99 4.86
CA VAL A 82 -4.61 1.74 3.79
C VAL A 82 -5.35 1.07 2.65
N GLU A 83 -5.29 1.67 1.47
CA GLU A 83 -5.80 1.10 0.22
C GLU A 83 -4.62 0.92 -0.73
N ILE A 84 -4.41 -0.30 -1.21
CA ILE A 84 -3.43 -0.62 -2.24
C ILE A 84 -4.19 -1.08 -3.46
N THR A 85 -4.00 -0.40 -4.57
CA THR A 85 -4.57 -0.76 -5.88
C THR A 85 -3.44 -1.31 -6.73
N ALA A 86 -3.60 -2.53 -7.21
CA ALA A 86 -2.62 -3.18 -8.06
C ALA A 86 -3.27 -3.66 -9.37
N GLU A 87 -2.58 -3.49 -10.48
CA GLU A 87 -3.06 -3.82 -11.82
C GLU A 87 -2.09 -4.79 -12.48
N PHE A 88 -2.58 -5.97 -12.86
CA PHE A 88 -1.78 -6.95 -13.59
C PHE A 88 -2.69 -7.83 -14.45
N GLY A 89 -2.24 -8.20 -15.65
CA GLY A 89 -3.00 -9.07 -16.56
C GLY A 89 -4.35 -8.50 -17.01
N GLY A 90 -4.54 -7.17 -16.93
CA GLY A 90 -5.82 -6.51 -17.17
C GLY A 90 -6.82 -6.61 -16.02
N GLU A 91 -6.38 -7.07 -14.84
CA GLU A 91 -7.17 -7.12 -13.61
C GLU A 91 -6.68 -6.09 -12.58
N THR A 92 -7.60 -5.24 -12.12
CA THR A 92 -7.39 -4.39 -10.95
C THR A 92 -7.79 -5.13 -9.67
N LYS A 93 -6.89 -5.22 -8.70
CA LYS A 93 -7.18 -5.70 -7.34
C LYS A 93 -6.96 -4.59 -6.33
N ILE A 94 -7.87 -4.51 -5.35
CA ILE A 94 -7.82 -3.53 -4.29
C ILE A 94 -7.68 -4.26 -2.95
N ASN A 95 -6.57 -4.05 -2.25
CA ASN A 95 -6.36 -4.48 -0.89
C ASN A 95 -6.69 -3.34 0.07
N ARG A 96 -7.61 -3.58 1.01
CA ARG A 96 -7.96 -2.60 2.06
C ARG A 96 -7.60 -3.14 3.42
N SER A 97 -6.87 -2.35 4.17
CA SER A 97 -6.45 -2.66 5.54
C SER A 97 -6.61 -1.43 6.43
N GLN A 98 -6.48 -1.63 7.74
CA GLN A 98 -6.43 -0.54 8.72
C GLN A 98 -5.20 -0.71 9.62
N ILE A 99 -4.55 0.41 9.93
CA ILE A 99 -3.45 0.47 10.88
C ILE A 99 -3.86 1.41 12.01
N GLN A 100 -3.70 0.95 13.25
CA GLN A 100 -3.75 1.83 14.41
C GLN A 100 -2.35 2.40 14.70
N LEU A 101 -2.17 3.72 14.55
CA LEU A 101 -1.01 4.42 15.09
C LEU A 101 -1.21 4.71 16.58
N LYS A 102 -0.19 4.41 17.37
CA LYS A 102 -0.11 4.67 18.81
C LYS A 102 0.94 5.75 19.08
N GLU A 103 0.83 6.36 20.25
CA GLU A 103 1.91 7.15 20.86
C GLU A 103 3.06 6.26 21.33
#